data_AF-Q51762-F1
#
_entry.id   AF-Q51762-F1
#
_cell.length_a   1.000
_cell.length_b   1.000
_cell.length_c   1.000
_cell.angle_alpha   90.00
_cell.angle_beta   90.00
_cell.angle_gamma   90.00
#
_symmetry.space_group_name_H-M   'P 1'
#
loop_
_entity.id
_entity.type
_entity.pdbx_description
1 polymer ?
#
loop_
_entity_poly.entity_id
_entity_poly.type
_entity_poly.pdbx_seq_one_letter_code
_entity_poly.pdbx_strand_id
1 'polypeptide(L)'
;MMTQHTLSQLHQLRLGGMARALEEQWTLPASHSLSFDERLGLLLDRELAWRDDKRLERLRKQAKLKYASACLEDLDRRRGRTLDERLIATLASGDWIRQRHNLLLTGPTGVGKTWFACALGHQACRQGYSALYLRTPRLLEQLRIAHGDGSFGRTLQQLAKVDVLILDDWGLAALEENARHDLLEVIDDRAGSRSTILTSQLPSSTGTAGSTTPRWPTPCSIAWYTTPTES
;
A
#
# COMPACT_ATOMS: atom_id res chain seq x y z
N MET A 1 31.87 -29.58 -15.42
CA MET A 1 32.21 -29.26 -14.02
C MET A 1 32.17 -27.76 -13.71
N MET A 2 32.77 -26.87 -14.52
CA MET A 2 32.79 -25.41 -14.18
C MET A 2 31.41 -24.74 -14.12
N THR A 3 30.44 -25.19 -14.93
CA THR A 3 29.08 -24.64 -14.95
C THR A 3 28.36 -24.82 -13.61
N GLN A 4 28.38 -26.04 -13.05
CA GLN A 4 27.77 -26.34 -11.75
C GLN A 4 28.46 -25.59 -10.60
N HIS A 5 29.78 -25.42 -10.66
CA HIS A 5 30.51 -24.63 -9.66
C HIS A 5 30.06 -23.17 -9.67
N THR A 6 29.92 -22.58 -10.85
CA THR A 6 29.47 -21.19 -11.02
C THR A 6 28.05 -21.00 -10.48
N LEU A 7 27.12 -21.92 -10.79
CA LEU A 7 25.76 -21.86 -10.24
C LEU A 7 25.74 -21.96 -8.70
N SER A 8 26.57 -22.84 -8.13
CA SER A 8 26.72 -22.94 -6.68
C SER A 8 27.21 -21.64 -6.06
N GLN A 9 28.20 -20.99 -6.67
CA GLN A 9 28.69 -19.67 -6.23
C GLN A 9 27.60 -18.59 -6.32
N LEU A 10 26.81 -18.56 -7.40
CA LEU A 10 25.69 -17.64 -7.53
C LEU A 10 24.64 -17.84 -6.43
N HIS A 11 24.32 -19.09 -6.09
CA HIS A 11 23.41 -19.40 -5.00
C HIS A 11 23.97 -19.00 -3.63
N GLN A 12 25.28 -19.19 -3.38
CA GLN A 12 25.94 -18.73 -2.16
C GLN A 12 25.87 -17.19 -2.01
N LEU A 13 25.98 -16.47 -3.12
CA LEU A 13 25.82 -15.01 -3.18
C LEU A 13 24.35 -14.55 -3.17
N ARG A 14 23.39 -15.48 -3.06
CA ARG A 14 21.94 -15.22 -3.13
C ARG A 14 21.49 -14.57 -4.44
N LEU A 15 22.21 -14.83 -5.53
CA LEU A 15 21.91 -14.37 -6.90
C LEU A 15 21.04 -15.40 -7.64
N GLY A 16 19.85 -15.66 -7.10
CA GLY A 16 18.98 -16.73 -7.59
C GLY A 16 18.35 -16.46 -8.95
N GLY A 17 18.05 -15.21 -9.28
CA GLY A 17 17.57 -14.80 -10.60
C GLY A 17 18.66 -14.94 -11.66
N MET A 18 19.89 -14.54 -11.32
CA MET A 18 21.07 -14.70 -12.18
C MET A 18 21.39 -16.16 -12.46
N ALA A 19 21.34 -17.04 -11.45
CA ALA A 19 21.59 -18.47 -11.62
C ALA A 19 20.62 -19.09 -12.64
N ARG A 20 19.32 -18.78 -12.53
CA ARG A 20 18.31 -19.24 -13.49
C ARG A 20 18.51 -18.65 -14.88
N ALA A 21 18.84 -17.37 -14.98
CA ALA A 21 19.13 -16.72 -16.25
C ALA A 21 20.35 -17.34 -16.96
N LEU A 22 21.36 -17.74 -16.20
CA LEU A 22 22.56 -18.39 -16.73
C LEU A 22 22.25 -19.80 -17.26
N GLU A 23 21.45 -20.58 -16.53
CA GLU A 23 20.95 -21.87 -17.01
C GLU A 23 20.13 -21.71 -18.31
N GLU A 24 19.24 -20.71 -18.35
CA GLU A 24 18.44 -20.41 -19.55
C GLU A 24 19.35 -20.04 -20.74
N GLN A 25 20.35 -19.18 -20.56
CA GLN A 25 21.29 -18.79 -21.62
C GLN A 25 22.04 -20.01 -22.18
N TRP A 26 22.45 -20.98 -21.36
CA TRP A 26 23.10 -22.20 -21.86
C TRP A 26 22.20 -23.09 -22.72
N THR A 27 20.89 -23.01 -22.52
CA THR A 27 19.92 -23.80 -23.30
C THR A 27 19.42 -23.07 -24.55
N LEU A 28 19.56 -21.75 -24.60
CA LEU A 28 19.07 -20.90 -25.68
C LEU A 28 20.17 -20.60 -26.71
N PRO A 29 20.11 -21.13 -27.95
CA PRO A 29 21.14 -20.91 -28.96
C PRO A 29 21.33 -19.44 -29.33
N ALA A 30 20.24 -18.66 -29.29
CA ALA A 30 20.25 -17.22 -29.58
C ALA A 30 21.09 -16.40 -28.60
N SER A 31 21.42 -16.93 -27.42
CA SER A 31 22.30 -16.23 -26.47
C SER A 31 23.76 -16.23 -26.93
N HIS A 32 24.15 -17.17 -27.79
CA HIS A 32 25.54 -17.31 -28.25
C HIS A 32 25.96 -16.24 -29.25
N SER A 33 24.99 -15.59 -29.94
CA SER A 33 25.29 -14.47 -30.85
C SER A 33 25.50 -13.14 -30.12
N LEU A 34 25.14 -13.05 -28.83
CA LEU A 34 25.35 -11.86 -28.03
C LEU A 34 26.80 -11.79 -27.54
N SER A 35 27.30 -10.56 -27.37
CA SER A 35 28.56 -10.30 -26.69
C SER A 35 28.51 -10.71 -25.22
N PHE A 36 29.67 -10.82 -24.58
CA PHE A 36 29.73 -11.11 -23.15
C PHE A 36 29.03 -10.04 -22.32
N ASP A 37 29.26 -8.75 -22.63
CA ASP A 37 28.67 -7.63 -21.89
C ASP A 37 27.14 -7.60 -22.01
N GLU A 38 26.59 -7.91 -23.20
CA GLU A 38 25.14 -8.04 -23.39
C GLU A 38 24.56 -9.20 -22.59
N ARG A 39 25.20 -10.37 -22.62
CA ARG A 39 24.77 -11.52 -21.81
C ARG A 39 24.81 -11.18 -20.32
N LEU A 40 25.87 -10.55 -19.86
CA LEU A 40 26.02 -10.13 -18.46
C LEU A 40 24.95 -9.09 -18.08
N GLY A 41 24.65 -8.13 -18.96
CA GLY A 41 23.55 -7.19 -18.78
C GLY A 41 22.22 -7.91 -18.57
N LEU A 42 21.87 -8.86 -19.44
CA LEU A 42 20.65 -9.67 -19.30
C LEU A 42 20.59 -10.48 -18.01
N LEU A 43 21.72 -11.01 -17.55
CA LEU A 43 21.83 -11.73 -16.28
C LEU A 43 21.53 -10.80 -15.09
N LEU A 44 22.08 -9.58 -15.10
CA LEU A 44 21.86 -8.57 -14.07
C LEU A 44 20.42 -8.06 -14.07
N ASP A 45 19.85 -7.77 -15.24
CA ASP A 45 18.47 -7.35 -15.39
C ASP A 45 17.51 -8.41 -14.84
N ARG A 46 17.79 -9.70 -15.10
CA ARG A 46 16.98 -10.78 -14.53
C ARG A 46 17.08 -10.83 -13.00
N GLU A 47 18.27 -10.66 -12.44
CA GLU A 47 18.44 -10.64 -10.99
C GLU A 47 17.69 -9.47 -10.34
N LEU A 48 17.74 -8.28 -10.94
CA LEU A 48 17.01 -7.11 -10.47
C LEU A 48 15.49 -7.36 -10.50
N ALA A 49 14.96 -7.78 -11.65
CA ALA A 49 13.54 -8.10 -11.81
C ALA A 49 13.08 -9.17 -10.80
N TRP A 50 13.89 -10.22 -10.60
CA TRP A 50 13.57 -11.29 -9.66
C TRP A 50 13.53 -10.81 -8.20
N ARG A 51 14.41 -9.88 -7.81
CA ARG A 51 14.40 -9.27 -6.47
C ARG A 51 13.20 -8.36 -6.28
N ASP A 52 12.86 -7.57 -7.30
CA ASP A 52 11.70 -6.69 -7.26
C ASP A 52 10.39 -7.48 -7.15
N ASP A 53 10.25 -8.55 -7.93
CA ASP A 53 9.12 -9.47 -7.84
C ASP A 53 8.99 -10.09 -6.45
N LYS A 54 10.09 -10.56 -5.87
CA LYS A 54 10.09 -11.10 -4.50
C LYS A 54 9.74 -10.05 -3.46
N ARG A 55 10.25 -8.83 -3.63
CA ARG A 55 9.93 -7.71 -2.74
C ARG A 55 8.44 -7.40 -2.81
N LEU A 56 7.89 -7.26 -4.02
CA LEU A 56 6.48 -7.01 -4.27
C LEU A 56 5.61 -8.13 -3.69
N GLU A 57 5.95 -9.39 -3.92
CA GLU A 57 5.21 -10.54 -3.38
C GLU A 57 5.17 -10.51 -1.84
N ARG A 58 6.31 -10.22 -1.20
CA ARG A 58 6.40 -10.07 0.25
C ARG A 58 5.51 -8.93 0.76
N LEU A 59 5.60 -7.74 0.15
CA LEU A 59 4.81 -6.58 0.55
C LEU A 59 3.30 -6.85 0.36
N ARG A 60 2.90 -7.45 -0.77
CA ARG A 60 1.51 -7.83 -1.04
C ARG A 60 0.96 -8.81 0.00
N LYS A 61 1.76 -9.81 0.41
CA LYS A 61 1.37 -10.76 1.48
C LYS A 61 1.22 -10.05 2.83
N GLN A 62 2.16 -9.16 3.17
CA GLN A 62 2.11 -8.39 4.41
C GLN A 62 0.94 -7.39 4.45
N ALA A 63 0.52 -6.88 3.29
CA ALA A 63 -0.54 -5.90 3.19
C ALA A 63 -1.93 -6.42 3.57
N LYS A 64 -2.17 -7.74 3.52
CA LYS A 64 -3.45 -8.35 3.92
C LYS A 64 -4.68 -7.68 3.29
N LEU A 65 -4.54 -7.18 2.05
CA LEU A 65 -5.59 -6.46 1.34
C LEU A 65 -6.84 -7.36 1.21
N LYS A 66 -8.03 -6.81 1.54
CA LYS A 66 -9.30 -7.53 1.37
C LYS A 66 -9.53 -7.96 -0.08
N TYR A 67 -9.17 -7.10 -1.03
CA TYR A 67 -9.19 -7.39 -2.46
C TYR A 67 -7.76 -7.47 -2.98
N ALA A 68 -7.11 -8.63 -2.84
CA ALA A 68 -5.70 -8.82 -3.19
C ALA A 68 -5.40 -8.62 -4.69
N SER A 69 -6.41 -8.75 -5.55
CA SER A 69 -6.32 -8.51 -7.00
C SER A 69 -6.67 -7.08 -7.40
N ALA A 70 -7.07 -6.20 -6.47
CA ALA A 70 -7.43 -4.83 -6.82
C ALA A 70 -6.20 -4.08 -7.37
N CYS A 71 -6.30 -3.57 -8.58
CA CYS A 71 -5.31 -2.69 -9.19
C CYS A 71 -6.00 -1.45 -9.75
N LEU A 72 -5.28 -0.33 -9.85
CA LEU A 72 -5.88 0.93 -10.29
C LEU A 72 -6.27 0.87 -11.77
N GLU A 73 -5.61 0.01 -12.55
CA GLU A 73 -5.87 -0.24 -13.96
C GLU A 73 -7.25 -0.88 -14.19
N ASP A 74 -7.73 -1.70 -13.26
CA ASP A 74 -9.05 -2.35 -13.30
C ASP A 74 -10.19 -1.44 -12.80
N LEU A 75 -9.91 -0.17 -12.51
CA LEU A 75 -10.93 0.75 -11.99
C LEU A 75 -12.00 0.98 -13.07
N ASP A 76 -13.20 0.47 -12.81
CA ASP A 76 -14.35 0.64 -13.68
C ASP A 76 -14.77 2.12 -13.76
N ARG A 77 -14.37 2.77 -14.86
CA ARG A 77 -14.66 4.19 -15.16
C ARG A 77 -16.08 4.39 -15.67
N ARG A 78 -16.77 3.33 -16.11
CA ARG A 78 -18.11 3.42 -16.72
C ARG A 78 -19.22 3.58 -15.68
N ARG A 79 -19.00 3.12 -14.44
CA ARG A 79 -20.01 3.08 -13.36
C ARG A 79 -20.45 4.44 -12.79
N GLY A 80 -20.27 5.54 -13.53
CA GLY A 80 -20.60 6.88 -13.02
C GLY A 80 -19.78 7.25 -11.78
N ARG A 81 -18.64 6.59 -11.55
CA ARG A 81 -17.69 6.97 -10.50
C ARG A 81 -17.04 8.27 -10.94
N THR A 82 -17.53 9.37 -10.40
CA THR A 82 -17.12 10.75 -10.70
C THR A 82 -15.73 11.11 -10.14
N LEU A 83 -14.82 10.14 -10.02
CA LEU A 83 -13.46 10.41 -9.61
C LEU A 83 -12.71 10.97 -10.81
N ASP A 84 -12.24 12.21 -10.69
CA ASP A 84 -11.44 12.88 -11.72
C ASP A 84 -10.23 12.00 -12.11
N GLU A 85 -10.05 11.78 -13.41
CA GLU A 85 -8.92 11.01 -13.94
C GLU A 85 -7.57 11.62 -13.51
N ARG A 86 -7.51 12.96 -13.39
CA ARG A 86 -6.32 13.65 -12.89
C ARG A 86 -6.05 13.29 -11.44
N LEU A 87 -7.09 13.21 -10.61
CA LEU A 87 -6.94 12.79 -9.23
C LEU A 87 -6.45 11.35 -9.14
N ILE A 88 -7.00 10.44 -9.95
CA ILE A 88 -6.55 9.04 -9.98
C ILE A 88 -5.08 8.96 -10.42
N ALA A 89 -4.67 9.70 -11.45
CA ALA A 89 -3.28 9.75 -11.90
C ALA A 89 -2.35 10.31 -10.81
N THR A 90 -2.75 11.39 -10.13
CA THR A 90 -2.01 11.94 -8.99
C THR A 90 -1.87 10.93 -7.85
N LEU A 91 -2.94 10.22 -7.50
CA LEU A 91 -2.89 9.17 -6.47
C LEU A 91 -2.02 7.98 -6.90
N ALA A 92 -2.04 7.62 -8.19
CA ALA A 92 -1.24 6.54 -8.77
C ALA A 92 0.26 6.85 -8.78
N SER A 93 0.65 8.12 -8.78
CA SER A 93 2.07 8.55 -8.69
C SER A 93 2.73 8.15 -7.36
N GLY A 94 1.93 8.03 -6.29
CA GLY A 94 2.42 7.79 -4.93
C GLY A 94 3.06 9.00 -4.23
N ASP A 95 3.00 10.20 -4.82
CA ASP A 95 3.59 11.40 -4.19
C ASP A 95 2.94 11.74 -2.85
N TRP A 96 1.65 11.44 -2.68
CA TRP A 96 0.95 11.56 -1.41
C TRP A 96 1.58 10.69 -0.30
N ILE A 97 2.16 9.54 -0.64
CA ILE A 97 2.86 8.67 0.31
C ILE A 97 4.15 9.33 0.79
N ARG A 98 4.91 9.92 -0.15
CA ARG A 98 6.16 10.64 0.13
C ARG A 98 5.93 11.90 0.95
N GLN A 99 4.85 12.62 0.65
CA GLN A 99 4.40 13.82 1.36
C GLN A 99 3.66 13.50 2.66
N ARG A 100 3.43 12.22 2.96
CA ARG A 100 2.78 11.75 4.20
C ARG A 100 1.36 12.29 4.35
N HIS A 101 0.65 12.38 3.23
CA HIS A 101 -0.72 12.87 3.17
C HIS A 101 -1.70 11.73 3.45
N ASN A 102 -2.72 12.02 4.26
CA ASN A 102 -3.78 11.06 4.55
C ASN A 102 -4.92 11.21 3.55
N LEU A 103 -5.56 10.09 3.23
CA LEU A 103 -6.69 10.04 2.31
C LEU A 103 -7.95 9.63 3.08
N LEU A 104 -9.00 10.44 2.99
CA LEU A 104 -10.34 10.06 3.43
C LEU A 104 -11.19 9.72 2.22
N LEU A 105 -11.66 8.48 2.14
CA LEU A 105 -12.59 7.99 1.13
C LEU A 105 -13.99 7.88 1.75
N THR A 106 -14.91 8.75 1.34
CA THR A 106 -16.28 8.80 1.85
C THR A 106 -17.32 8.56 0.77
N GLY A 107 -18.48 8.01 1.14
CA GLY A 107 -19.57 7.69 0.21
C GLY A 107 -20.48 6.58 0.74
N PRO A 108 -21.58 6.24 0.07
CA PRO A 108 -22.49 5.18 0.50
C PRO A 108 -21.87 3.79 0.33
N THR A 109 -22.56 2.77 0.85
CA THR A 109 -22.17 1.37 0.72
C THR A 109 -22.19 0.94 -0.76
N GLY A 110 -21.29 0.04 -1.14
CA GLY A 110 -21.26 -0.54 -2.50
C GLY A 110 -20.60 0.31 -3.58
N VAL A 111 -20.21 1.57 -3.31
CA VAL A 111 -19.52 2.41 -4.32
C VAL A 111 -18.07 2.02 -4.60
N GLY A 112 -17.51 1.08 -3.80
CA GLY A 112 -16.18 0.53 -4.02
C GLY A 112 -15.05 1.25 -3.29
N LYS A 113 -15.33 2.01 -2.22
CA LYS A 113 -14.30 2.67 -1.38
C LYS A 113 -13.21 1.70 -0.92
N THR A 114 -13.61 0.57 -0.35
CA THR A 114 -12.69 -0.48 0.10
C THR A 114 -11.86 -1.06 -1.03
N TRP A 115 -12.47 -1.27 -2.20
CA TRP A 115 -11.76 -1.75 -3.38
C TRP A 115 -10.71 -0.73 -3.85
N PHE A 116 -11.08 0.55 -3.90
CA PHE A 116 -10.18 1.63 -4.30
C PHE A 116 -9.03 1.82 -3.31
N ALA A 117 -9.31 1.76 -1.99
CA ALA A 117 -8.29 1.75 -0.96
C ALA A 117 -7.32 0.57 -1.12
N CYS A 118 -7.83 -0.63 -1.41
CA CYS A 118 -7.00 -1.80 -1.70
C CYS A 118 -6.16 -1.61 -2.97
N ALA A 119 -6.71 -1.01 -4.03
CA ALA A 119 -5.98 -0.71 -5.26
C ALA A 119 -4.83 0.28 -5.02
N LEU A 120 -5.07 1.33 -4.20
CA LEU A 120 -4.02 2.26 -3.77
C LEU A 120 -2.95 1.56 -2.91
N GLY A 121 -3.35 0.69 -1.98
CA GLY A 121 -2.42 -0.11 -1.18
C GLY A 121 -1.57 -1.05 -2.05
N HIS A 122 -2.17 -1.67 -3.07
CA HIS A 122 -1.43 -2.49 -4.03
C HIS A 122 -0.47 -1.64 -4.87
N GLN A 123 -0.88 -0.46 -5.32
CA GLN A 123 -0.01 0.49 -6.02
C GLN A 123 1.19 0.91 -5.14
N ALA A 124 0.96 1.18 -3.85
CA ALA A 124 2.04 1.46 -2.89
C ALA A 124 3.04 0.30 -2.82
N CYS A 125 2.56 -0.95 -2.75
CA CYS A 125 3.42 -2.14 -2.77
C CYS A 125 4.25 -2.24 -4.07
N ARG A 126 3.66 -1.94 -5.23
CA ARG A 126 4.38 -1.91 -6.53
C ARG A 126 5.50 -0.87 -6.56
N GLN A 127 5.33 0.23 -5.84
CA GLN A 127 6.34 1.27 -5.68
C GLN A 127 7.34 0.98 -4.55
N GLY A 128 7.23 -0.18 -3.91
CA GLY A 128 8.14 -0.63 -2.86
C GLY A 128 7.80 -0.18 -1.45
N TYR A 129 6.66 0.48 -1.24
CA TYR A 129 6.16 0.87 0.08
C TYR A 129 5.38 -0.28 0.74
N SER A 130 5.47 -0.36 2.07
CA SER A 130 4.65 -1.27 2.86
C SER A 130 3.22 -0.74 2.98
N ALA A 131 2.24 -1.61 2.72
CA ALA A 131 0.85 -1.33 3.01
C ALA A 131 0.35 -2.31 4.09
N LEU A 132 -0.73 -1.95 4.79
CA LEU A 132 -1.45 -2.84 5.69
C LEU A 132 -2.93 -2.47 5.69
N TYR A 133 -3.79 -3.44 5.40
CA TYR A 133 -5.24 -3.29 5.46
C TYR A 133 -5.80 -3.87 6.75
N LEU A 134 -6.61 -3.09 7.45
CA LEU A 134 -7.36 -3.49 8.63
C LEU A 134 -8.78 -2.95 8.55
N ARG A 135 -9.75 -3.72 9.06
CA ARG A 135 -11.08 -3.17 9.37
C ARG A 135 -11.01 -2.52 10.74
N THR A 136 -11.48 -1.29 10.86
CA THR A 136 -11.44 -0.51 12.11
C THR A 136 -12.04 -1.28 13.29
N PRO A 137 -13.21 -1.94 13.19
CA PRO A 137 -13.76 -2.73 14.31
C PRO A 137 -12.87 -3.89 14.75
N ARG A 138 -12.13 -4.51 13.83
CA ARG A 138 -11.20 -5.60 14.16
C ARG A 138 -9.92 -5.08 14.80
N LEU A 139 -9.44 -3.91 14.37
CA LEU A 139 -8.29 -3.26 14.98
C LEU A 139 -8.60 -2.91 16.44
N LEU A 140 -9.76 -2.32 16.71
CA LEU A 140 -10.19 -1.97 18.08
C LEU A 140 -10.20 -3.19 19.00
N GLU A 141 -10.75 -4.31 18.53
CA GLU A 141 -10.74 -5.55 19.29
C GLU A 141 -9.31 -6.06 19.55
N GLN A 142 -8.42 -5.95 18.56
CA GLN A 142 -7.00 -6.29 18.72
C GLN A 142 -6.31 -5.40 19.76
N LEU A 143 -6.58 -4.09 19.76
CA LEU A 143 -6.00 -3.15 20.72
C LEU A 143 -6.52 -3.42 22.13
N ARG A 144 -7.82 -3.71 22.28
CA ARG A 144 -8.44 -4.11 23.55
C ARG A 144 -7.80 -5.37 24.14
N ILE A 145 -7.55 -6.40 23.32
CA ILE A 145 -6.83 -7.61 23.76
C ILE A 145 -5.37 -7.27 24.11
N ALA A 146 -4.73 -6.40 23.32
CA ALA A 146 -3.34 -6.02 23.50
C ALA A 146 -3.08 -5.24 24.81
N HIS A 147 -4.09 -4.53 25.33
CA HIS A 147 -4.06 -3.96 26.69
C HIS A 147 -4.02 -5.06 27.76
N GLY A 148 -4.82 -6.12 27.59
CA GLY A 148 -4.90 -7.21 28.56
C GLY A 148 -3.67 -8.13 28.60
N ASP A 149 -2.97 -8.28 27.47
CA ASP A 149 -1.77 -9.14 27.37
C ASP A 149 -0.44 -8.37 27.40
N GLY A 150 -0.49 -7.03 27.51
CA GLY A 150 0.68 -6.17 27.55
C GLY A 150 1.39 -5.96 26.20
N SER A 151 0.79 -6.36 25.08
CA SER A 151 1.34 -6.19 23.74
C SER A 151 0.93 -4.89 23.05
N PHE A 152 0.14 -4.03 23.69
CA PHE A 152 -0.38 -2.78 23.12
C PHE A 152 0.69 -1.89 22.49
N GLY A 153 1.74 -1.52 23.24
CA GLY A 153 2.83 -0.70 22.71
C GLY A 153 3.59 -1.35 21.55
N ARG A 154 3.68 -2.69 21.52
CA ARG A 154 4.28 -3.42 20.38
C ARG A 154 3.38 -3.32 19.14
N THR A 155 2.07 -3.40 19.31
CA THR A 155 1.09 -3.27 18.23
C THR A 155 1.13 -1.87 17.63
N LEU A 156 1.14 -0.82 18.47
CA LEU A 156 1.30 0.56 18.01
C LEU A 156 2.58 0.75 17.17
N GLN A 157 3.72 0.28 17.68
CA GLN A 157 5.00 0.35 16.95
C GLN A 157 4.97 -0.40 15.60
N GLN A 158 4.23 -1.51 15.51
CA GLN A 158 4.07 -2.24 14.25
C GLN A 158 3.23 -1.42 13.26
N LEU A 159 2.12 -0.82 13.72
CA LEU A 159 1.26 0.03 12.89
C LEU A 159 1.98 1.30 12.44
N ALA A 160 2.74 1.95 13.33
CA ALA A 160 3.51 3.16 13.03
C ALA A 160 4.58 2.95 11.95
N LYS A 161 5.09 1.73 11.79
CA LYS A 161 6.14 1.41 10.79
C LYS A 161 5.62 1.18 9.37
N VAL A 162 4.32 1.01 9.17
CA VAL A 162 3.74 0.77 7.83
C VAL A 162 3.66 2.07 7.05
N ASP A 163 4.13 2.10 5.79
CA ASP A 163 4.08 3.31 4.95
C ASP A 163 2.64 3.76 4.68
N VAL A 164 1.76 2.81 4.32
CA VAL A 164 0.34 3.04 4.03
C VAL A 164 -0.55 2.13 4.90
N LEU A 165 -1.18 2.71 5.92
CA LEU A 165 -2.18 2.01 6.73
C LEU A 165 -3.57 2.29 6.18
N ILE A 166 -4.34 1.25 5.89
CA ILE A 166 -5.73 1.36 5.43
C ILE A 166 -6.64 0.93 6.57
N LEU A 167 -7.45 1.86 7.08
CA LEU A 167 -8.50 1.61 8.06
C LEU A 167 -9.86 1.67 7.37
N ASP A 168 -10.40 0.49 7.09
CA ASP A 168 -11.70 0.34 6.44
C ASP A 168 -12.84 0.43 7.47
N ASP A 169 -14.02 0.86 7.01
CA ASP A 169 -15.25 0.92 7.83
C ASP A 169 -15.14 1.85 9.06
N TRP A 170 -14.49 2.99 8.90
CA TRP A 170 -14.37 4.01 9.92
C TRP A 170 -15.73 4.62 10.27
N GLY A 171 -16.05 4.66 11.57
CA GLY A 171 -17.24 5.34 12.10
C GLY A 171 -18.56 4.63 11.84
N LEU A 172 -18.58 3.34 11.49
CA LEU A 172 -19.84 2.59 11.32
C LEU A 172 -20.54 2.26 12.64
N ALA A 173 -19.82 2.24 13.75
CA ALA A 173 -20.34 2.01 15.09
C ALA A 173 -19.87 3.14 16.00
N ALA A 174 -20.67 3.47 17.01
CA ALA A 174 -20.25 4.36 18.08
C ALA A 174 -19.02 3.74 18.78
N LEU A 175 -17.98 4.56 18.95
CA LEU A 175 -16.77 4.13 19.65
C LEU A 175 -16.96 4.35 21.15
N GLU A 176 -16.62 3.33 21.93
CA GLU A 176 -16.42 3.49 23.37
C GLU A 176 -15.23 4.42 23.63
N GLU A 177 -15.18 5.02 24.82
CA GLU A 177 -14.15 6.01 25.15
C GLU A 177 -12.72 5.48 24.99
N ASN A 178 -12.44 4.27 25.52
CA ASN A 178 -11.14 3.63 25.38
C ASN A 178 -10.78 3.37 23.92
N ALA A 179 -11.73 2.87 23.12
CA ALA A 179 -11.53 2.62 21.69
C ALA A 179 -11.21 3.91 20.91
N ARG A 180 -11.77 5.05 21.32
CA ARG A 180 -11.46 6.35 20.74
C ARG A 180 -10.05 6.81 21.10
N HIS A 181 -9.62 6.62 22.35
CA HIS A 181 -8.25 6.91 22.78
C HIS A 181 -7.23 6.04 22.05
N ASP A 182 -7.48 4.72 21.95
CA ASP A 182 -6.61 3.79 21.23
C ASP A 182 -6.45 4.18 19.75
N LEU A 183 -7.53 4.56 19.07
CA LEU A 183 -7.45 5.04 17.69
C LEU A 183 -6.71 6.36 17.57
N LEU A 184 -6.86 7.27 18.53
CA LEU A 184 -6.13 8.53 18.53
C LEU A 184 -4.63 8.28 18.60
N GLU A 185 -4.17 7.38 19.47
CA GLU A 185 -2.75 7.02 19.56
C GLU A 185 -2.22 6.44 18.24
N VAL A 186 -2.98 5.56 17.57
CA VAL A 186 -2.61 5.03 16.25
C VAL A 186 -2.49 6.14 15.21
N ILE A 187 -3.37 7.14 15.23
CA ILE A 187 -3.34 8.26 14.29
C ILE A 187 -2.19 9.21 14.60
N ASP A 188 -1.95 9.52 15.88
CA ASP A 188 -0.92 10.45 16.33
C ASP A 188 0.49 9.91 16.05
N ASP A 189 0.76 8.62 16.31
CA ASP A 189 2.04 7.97 15.97
C ASP A 189 2.36 8.05 14.46
N ARG A 190 1.32 8.17 13.63
CA ARG A 190 1.42 8.20 12.17
C ARG A 190 1.35 9.61 11.61
N ALA A 191 0.80 10.56 12.35
CA ALA A 191 0.61 11.95 11.95
C ALA A 191 1.94 12.57 11.52
N GLY A 192 2.01 13.07 10.29
CA GLY A 192 3.22 13.66 9.72
C GLY A 192 4.40 12.69 9.53
N SER A 193 4.27 11.41 9.84
CA SER A 193 5.34 10.40 9.72
C SER A 193 5.06 9.40 8.59
N ARG A 194 3.81 8.94 8.44
CA ARG A 194 3.35 7.95 7.45
C ARG A 194 1.95 8.29 6.94
N SER A 195 1.51 7.63 5.86
CA SER A 195 0.22 7.95 5.23
C SER A 195 -0.88 6.97 5.64
N THR A 196 -2.07 7.46 5.89
CA THR A 196 -3.22 6.66 6.33
C THR A 196 -4.39 6.87 5.37
N ILE A 197 -5.00 5.77 4.93
CA ILE A 197 -6.25 5.79 4.17
C ILE A 197 -7.39 5.39 5.09
N LEU A 198 -8.38 6.26 5.27
CA LEU A 198 -9.61 5.97 5.97
C LEU A 198 -10.73 5.74 4.96
N THR A 199 -11.54 4.70 5.12
CA THR A 199 -12.80 4.58 4.39
C THR A 199 -13.96 4.79 5.36
N SER A 200 -14.93 5.64 5.01
CA SER A 200 -16.09 5.89 5.87
C SER A 200 -17.38 6.01 5.06
N GLN A 201 -18.50 5.69 5.71
CA GLN A 201 -19.84 5.96 5.20
C GLN A 201 -20.44 7.23 5.79
N LEU A 202 -19.80 7.81 6.81
CA LEU A 202 -20.24 9.06 7.39
C LEU A 202 -20.02 10.19 6.36
N PRO A 203 -20.99 11.10 6.19
CA PRO A 203 -20.72 12.31 5.43
C PRO A 203 -19.56 13.05 6.11
N SER A 204 -18.53 13.41 5.35
CA SER A 204 -17.52 14.35 5.84
C SER A 204 -18.27 15.65 6.16
N SER A 205 -18.44 15.99 7.43
CA SER A 205 -18.98 17.29 7.80
C SER A 205 -18.03 18.35 7.25
N THR A 206 -18.40 18.95 6.12
CA THR A 206 -17.67 20.05 5.48
C THR A 206 -17.48 21.13 6.53
N GLY A 207 -16.23 21.36 6.92
CA GLY A 207 -15.87 22.47 7.79
C GLY A 207 -16.44 23.75 7.22
N THR A 208 -17.41 24.31 7.92
CA THR A 208 -17.89 25.67 7.72
C THR A 208 -16.75 26.64 8.03
N ALA A 209 -16.56 27.59 7.12
CA ALA A 209 -15.85 28.87 7.22
C ALA A 209 -14.43 28.92 6.59
N GLY A 210 -14.38 29.36 5.33
CA GLY A 210 -13.27 30.22 4.88
C GLY A 210 -12.59 29.88 3.56
N SER A 211 -12.71 28.66 3.02
CA SER A 211 -12.13 28.35 1.70
C SER A 211 -13.19 27.87 0.72
N THR A 212 -13.27 28.60 -0.39
CA THR A 212 -14.14 28.34 -1.55
C THR A 212 -13.71 27.03 -2.21
N THR A 213 -14.20 25.89 -1.71
CA THR A 213 -14.17 24.64 -2.46
C THR A 213 -15.57 24.20 -2.84
N PRO A 214 -15.78 23.72 -4.09
CA PRO A 214 -17.11 23.55 -4.65
C PRO A 214 -17.93 22.49 -3.94
N ARG A 215 -19.24 22.74 -3.83
CA ARG A 215 -20.25 21.79 -3.34
C ARG A 215 -20.26 20.53 -4.21
N TRP A 216 -20.06 19.35 -3.60
CA TRP A 216 -20.04 18.06 -4.31
C TRP A 216 -21.37 17.31 -4.22
N PRO A 217 -22.10 17.09 -5.33
CA PRO A 217 -23.13 16.06 -5.41
C PRO A 217 -22.54 14.84 -6.13
N THR A 218 -21.65 14.09 -5.47
CA THR A 218 -21.02 12.89 -6.07
C THR A 218 -21.04 11.71 -5.11
N PRO A 219 -21.24 10.47 -5.60
CA PRO A 219 -21.44 9.30 -4.74
C PRO A 219 -20.19 8.89 -3.96
N CYS A 220 -18.98 9.23 -4.40
CA CYS A 220 -17.75 8.94 -3.66
C CYS A 220 -16.87 10.18 -3.66
N SER A 221 -16.49 10.66 -2.48
CA SER A 221 -15.60 11.82 -2.30
C SER A 221 -14.27 11.39 -1.70
N ILE A 222 -13.20 12.07 -2.14
CA ILE A 222 -11.84 11.88 -1.66
C ILE A 222 -11.38 13.22 -1.12
N ALA A 223 -10.90 13.25 0.12
CA ALA A 223 -10.33 14.45 0.70
C ALA A 223 -8.93 14.16 1.27
N TRP A 224 -8.07 15.15 1.11
CA TRP A 224 -6.69 15.14 1.61
C TRP A 224 -6.69 15.87 2.93
N TYR A 225 -6.08 15.27 3.94
CA TYR A 225 -5.86 15.95 5.20
C TYR A 225 -4.44 15.69 5.66
N THR A 226 -3.75 16.77 6.00
CA THR A 226 -2.54 16.75 6.81
C THR A 226 -2.90 17.22 8.20
N THR A 227 -2.52 16.45 9.20
CA THR A 227 -2.44 16.96 10.57
C THR A 227 -1.39 18.06 10.59
N PRO A 228 -1.69 19.27 11.07
CA PRO A 228 -0.68 20.31 11.21
C PRO A 228 0.45 19.80 12.11
N THR A 229 1.68 19.88 11.62
CA THR A 229 2.86 19.66 12.45
C THR A 229 2.99 20.85 13.38
N GLU A 230 2.79 20.65 14.68
CA GLU A 230 3.24 21.62 15.68
C GLU A 230 4.76 21.73 15.55
N SER A 231 5.21 22.90 15.10
CA SER A 231 6.61 23.33 15.07
C SER A 231 7.05 23.88 16.42
#